data_AF-A0A2D7UWX4-F1
#
_entry.id   AF-A0A2D7UWX4-F1
#
_cell.length_a   1.000
_cell.length_b   1.000
_cell.length_c   1.000
_cell.angle_alpha   90.00
_cell.angle_beta   90.00
_cell.angle_gamma   90.00
#
_symmetry.space_group_name_H-M   'P 1'
#
loop_
_entity.id
_entity.type
_entity.pdbx_description
1 polymer ?
#
loop_
_entity_poly.entity_id
_entity_poly.type
_entity_poly.pdbx_seq_one_letter_code
_entity_poly.pdbx_strand_id
1 'polypeptide(L)'
;MSNIDTSRAGERLGRLAAIETSGFVTGPVIGAALNEIWGLDAPFIFLSVFLICMLPGLIRVNISVENEIPQESRRSTAKVIVKRKEAAGAILLGAAMFFPAGMYEAIWARFMEDLGASTLFVGISLTMYGIPFAFTASTAGKFIDRIGPWRAAVFGISVIIPMTFIYGFLTSPWLLMGLAMVEAVGQGVGAPACQAAMVKATREHERATGQGMVGAASTLGGGVAALIAAPLYAGPGPEETFMIVACVVAVLGAASIRLGRGQAAIVSVAQP
;
A
#
# COMPACT_ATOMS: atom_id res chain seq x y z
N MET A 1 23.12 -16.52 17.42
CA MET A 1 23.78 -16.67 16.10
C MET A 1 22.87 -17.30 15.01
N SER A 2 21.52 -17.29 15.11
CA SER A 2 20.67 -18.04 14.16
C SER A 2 19.92 -17.21 13.09
N ASN A 3 20.19 -15.90 12.97
CA ASN A 3 19.29 -15.02 12.21
C ASN A 3 19.79 -14.55 10.83
N ILE A 4 20.77 -15.20 10.21
CA ILE A 4 21.30 -14.75 8.90
C ILE A 4 21.32 -15.90 7.87
N ASP A 5 20.27 -16.72 7.88
CA ASP A 5 20.06 -17.67 6.79
C ASP A 5 19.30 -16.96 5.66
N THR A 6 20.03 -16.51 4.64
CA THR A 6 19.48 -15.84 3.46
C THR A 6 18.54 -16.73 2.68
N SER A 7 18.64 -18.06 2.84
CA SER A 7 17.72 -19.03 2.22
C SER A 7 16.28 -18.92 2.74
N ARG A 8 16.10 -18.40 3.97
CA ARG A 8 14.79 -18.22 4.62
C ARG A 8 14.34 -16.75 4.70
N ALA A 9 15.03 -15.85 4.00
CA ALA A 9 14.70 -14.42 4.00
C ALA A 9 13.25 -14.16 3.52
N GLY A 10 12.80 -14.89 2.48
CA GLY A 10 11.43 -14.81 1.98
C GLY A 10 10.38 -15.28 2.99
N GLU A 11 10.66 -16.35 3.74
CA GLU A 11 9.76 -16.87 4.79
C GLU A 11 9.62 -15.84 5.94
N ARG A 12 10.71 -15.19 6.32
CA ARG A 12 10.70 -14.17 7.39
C ARG A 12 10.00 -12.89 6.96
N LEU A 13 10.24 -12.42 5.74
CA LEU A 13 9.51 -11.29 5.16
C LEU A 13 8.01 -11.61 5.03
N GLY A 14 7.67 -12.85 4.64
CA GLY A 14 6.29 -13.31 4.62
C GLY A 14 5.63 -13.33 6.00
N ARG A 15 6.35 -13.76 7.04
CA ARG A 15 5.87 -13.72 8.43
C ARG A 15 5.68 -12.28 8.93
N LEU A 16 6.58 -11.37 8.58
CA LEU A 16 6.44 -9.95 8.90
C LEU A 16 5.18 -9.36 8.23
N ALA A 17 5.01 -9.58 6.93
CA ALA A 17 3.84 -9.14 6.20
C ALA A 17 2.53 -9.73 6.77
N ALA A 18 2.55 -10.98 7.22
CA ALA A 18 1.41 -11.62 7.88
C ALA A 18 1.07 -10.95 9.23
N ILE A 19 2.08 -10.55 10.01
CA ILE A 19 1.88 -9.81 11.27
C ILE A 19 1.28 -8.43 10.98
N GLU A 20 1.85 -7.68 10.03
CA GLU A 20 1.35 -6.36 9.62
C GLU A 20 -0.10 -6.44 9.14
N THR A 21 -0.40 -7.42 8.29
CA THR A 21 -1.75 -7.63 7.75
C THR A 21 -2.72 -8.04 8.85
N SER A 22 -2.31 -8.88 9.80
CA SER A 22 -3.15 -9.27 10.94
C SER A 22 -3.51 -8.06 11.81
N GLY A 23 -2.56 -7.16 12.06
CA GLY A 23 -2.80 -5.92 12.79
C GLY A 23 -3.77 -5.00 12.02
N PHE A 24 -3.58 -4.86 10.71
CA PHE A 24 -4.47 -4.07 9.86
C PHE A 24 -5.89 -4.64 9.80
N VAL A 25 -6.04 -5.97 9.75
CA VAL A 25 -7.35 -6.65 9.73
C VAL A 25 -8.06 -6.54 11.07
N THR A 26 -7.38 -6.76 12.18
CA THR A 26 -8.01 -6.85 13.51
C THR A 26 -8.15 -5.50 14.22
N GLY A 27 -7.24 -4.56 13.94
CA GLY A 27 -7.18 -3.26 14.61
C GLY A 27 -8.49 -2.46 14.55
N PRO A 28 -9.08 -2.23 13.36
CA PRO A 28 -10.29 -1.43 13.23
C PRO A 28 -11.50 -1.98 14.00
N VAL A 29 -11.72 -3.30 13.98
CA VAL A 29 -12.83 -3.93 14.72
C VAL A 29 -12.61 -3.86 16.22
N ILE A 30 -11.39 -4.12 16.71
CA ILE A 30 -11.09 -3.99 18.15
C ILE A 30 -11.27 -2.54 18.59
N GLY A 31 -10.75 -1.59 17.81
CA GLY A 31 -10.90 -0.15 18.09
C GLY A 31 -12.35 0.31 18.08
N ALA A 32 -13.14 -0.09 17.07
CA ALA A 32 -14.55 0.26 16.97
C ALA A 32 -15.38 -0.34 18.12
N ALA A 33 -15.14 -1.61 18.48
CA ALA A 33 -15.83 -2.26 19.58
C ALA A 33 -15.50 -1.61 20.95
N LEU A 34 -14.23 -1.27 21.18
CA LEU A 34 -13.83 -0.55 22.39
C LEU A 34 -14.48 0.85 22.47
N ASN A 35 -14.55 1.55 21.34
CA ASN A 35 -15.22 2.85 21.25
C ASN A 35 -16.71 2.77 21.57
N GLU A 36 -17.41 1.75 21.07
CA GLU A 36 -18.85 1.57 21.31
C GLU A 36 -19.19 1.26 22.77
N ILE A 37 -18.34 0.49 23.46
CA ILE A 37 -18.58 0.05 24.84
C ILE A 37 -18.16 1.12 25.87
N TRP A 38 -16.99 1.74 25.67
CA TRP A 38 -16.33 2.60 26.67
C TRP A 38 -16.04 4.01 26.18
N GLY A 39 -16.48 4.37 24.98
CA GLY A 39 -16.27 5.68 24.39
C GLY A 39 -14.89 5.86 23.73
N LEU A 40 -14.69 7.06 23.19
CA LEU A 40 -13.57 7.40 22.31
C LEU A 40 -12.18 7.21 22.93
N ASP A 41 -12.05 7.32 24.25
CA ASP A 41 -10.75 7.24 24.93
C ASP A 41 -10.25 5.79 25.07
N ALA A 42 -11.16 4.81 25.05
CA ALA A 42 -10.85 3.41 25.38
C ALA A 42 -9.87 2.73 24.41
N PRO A 43 -9.98 2.88 23.07
CA PRO A 43 -9.00 2.33 22.13
C PRO A 43 -7.57 2.84 22.39
N PHE A 44 -7.44 4.12 22.74
CA PHE A 44 -6.13 4.76 23.00
C PHE A 44 -5.51 4.26 24.29
N ILE A 45 -6.31 4.15 25.36
CA ILE A 45 -5.85 3.61 26.65
C ILE A 45 -5.43 2.15 26.48
N PHE A 46 -6.25 1.34 25.81
CA PHE A 46 -5.94 -0.07 25.54
C PHE A 46 -4.62 -0.22 24.77
N LEU A 47 -4.44 0.53 23.69
CA LEU A 47 -3.21 0.50 22.89
C LEU A 47 -1.99 0.95 23.71
N SER A 48 -2.15 1.98 24.54
CA SER A 48 -1.07 2.49 25.40
C SER A 48 -0.61 1.44 26.41
N VAL A 49 -1.56 0.80 27.12
CA VAL A 49 -1.26 -0.28 28.06
C VAL A 49 -0.61 -1.46 27.35
N PHE A 50 -1.15 -1.87 26.20
CA PHE A 50 -0.62 -2.97 25.39
C PHE A 50 0.83 -2.72 24.98
N LEU A 51 1.15 -1.53 24.47
CA LEU A 51 2.51 -1.16 24.08
C LEU A 51 3.46 -1.13 25.29
N ILE A 52 3.03 -0.60 26.43
CA ILE A 52 3.82 -0.61 27.68
C ILE A 52 4.12 -2.04 28.12
N CYS A 53 3.16 -2.95 28.03
CA CYS A 53 3.35 -4.36 28.34
C CYS A 53 4.32 -5.06 27.39
N MET A 54 4.45 -4.61 26.13
CA MET A 54 5.42 -5.16 25.18
C MET A 54 6.85 -4.61 25.36
N LEU A 55 7.03 -3.44 25.96
CA LEU A 55 8.35 -2.80 26.14
C LEU A 55 9.41 -3.71 26.79
N PRO A 56 9.12 -4.46 27.87
CA PRO A 56 10.12 -5.35 28.49
C PRO A 56 10.63 -6.43 27.54
N GLY A 57 9.77 -6.92 26.64
CA GLY A 57 10.14 -7.87 25.60
C GLY A 57 11.02 -7.23 24.54
N LEU A 58 10.70 -6.00 24.13
CA LEU A 58 11.42 -5.26 23.10
C LEU A 58 12.84 -4.87 23.54
N ILE A 59 13.01 -4.45 24.80
CA ILE A 59 14.32 -4.07 25.36
C ILE A 59 15.27 -5.27 25.43
N ARG A 60 14.74 -6.50 25.52
CA ARG A 60 15.54 -7.73 25.55
C ARG A 60 15.98 -8.21 24.17
N VAL A 61 15.50 -7.58 23.09
CA VAL A 61 15.90 -7.94 21.72
C VAL A 61 17.28 -7.35 21.44
N ASN A 62 18.29 -8.22 21.36
CA ASN A 62 19.63 -7.80 20.97
C ASN A 62 19.68 -7.58 19.45
N ILE A 63 19.72 -6.32 19.03
CA ILE A 63 19.86 -5.95 17.62
C ILE A 63 21.35 -6.01 17.26
N SER A 64 21.76 -7.02 16.49
CA SER A 64 23.07 -7.02 15.86
C SER A 64 23.07 -6.00 14.73
N VAL A 65 23.73 -4.87 14.95
CA VAL A 65 23.96 -3.85 13.91
C VAL A 65 25.04 -4.39 12.97
N GLU A 66 24.65 -4.74 11.74
CA GLU A 66 25.60 -4.99 10.66
C GLU A 66 26.35 -3.67 10.37
N ASN A 67 27.66 -3.74 10.16
CA ASN A 67 28.54 -2.57 10.01
C ASN A 67 27.96 -1.50 9.06
N GLU A 68 28.15 -0.22 9.42
CA GLU A 68 27.68 0.92 8.63
C GLU A 68 28.21 0.86 7.19
N ILE A 69 27.31 0.79 6.21
CA ILE A 69 27.66 1.05 4.81
C ILE A 69 27.96 2.56 4.71
N PRO A 70 29.12 3.00 4.18
CA PRO A 70 29.52 4.41 4.14
C PRO A 70 28.43 5.34 3.57
N GLN A 71 28.09 6.42 4.28
CA GLN A 71 26.99 7.34 3.91
C GLN A 71 27.12 7.97 2.52
N GLU A 72 28.34 8.24 2.03
CA GLU A 72 28.57 8.83 0.70
C GLU A 72 27.99 7.98 -0.44
N SER A 73 27.91 6.66 -0.25
CA SER A 73 27.30 5.73 -1.20
C SER A 73 25.80 5.98 -1.39
N ARG A 74 25.05 6.24 -0.31
CA ARG A 74 23.58 6.18 -0.31
C ARG A 74 22.92 7.33 -1.08
N ARG A 75 23.41 8.57 -0.92
CA ARG A 75 22.83 9.78 -1.55
C ARG A 75 23.18 9.87 -3.05
N SER A 76 24.37 9.38 -3.43
CA SER A 76 24.76 9.22 -4.83
C SER A 76 23.88 8.17 -5.51
N THR A 77 23.67 7.02 -4.85
CA THR A 77 22.86 5.92 -5.36
C THR A 77 21.40 6.30 -5.61
N ALA A 78 20.73 7.04 -4.72
CA ALA A 78 19.36 7.49 -4.95
C ALA A 78 19.22 8.35 -6.23
N LYS A 79 20.15 9.30 -6.45
CA LYS A 79 20.17 10.15 -7.66
C LYS A 79 20.40 9.32 -8.93
N VAL A 80 21.26 8.29 -8.86
CA VAL A 80 21.52 7.40 -10.00
C VAL A 80 20.30 6.55 -10.32
N ILE A 81 19.61 6.03 -9.31
CA ILE A 81 18.41 5.20 -9.51
C ILE A 81 17.29 6.01 -10.16
N VAL A 82 16.99 7.22 -9.68
CA VAL A 82 15.90 8.07 -10.24
C VAL A 82 16.15 8.44 -11.71
N LYS A 83 17.41 8.48 -12.15
CA LYS A 83 17.74 8.72 -13.57
C LYS A 83 17.37 7.54 -14.48
N ARG A 84 17.17 6.33 -13.95
CA ARG A 84 16.72 5.17 -14.73
C ARG A 84 15.21 5.25 -14.92
N LYS A 85 14.75 5.19 -16.17
CA LYS A 85 13.33 5.34 -16.52
C LYS A 85 12.47 4.29 -15.82
N GLU A 86 12.95 3.05 -15.74
CA GLU A 86 12.24 1.93 -15.13
C GLU A 86 12.08 2.13 -13.62
N ALA A 87 13.10 2.66 -12.95
CA ALA A 87 13.04 2.94 -11.52
C ALA A 87 12.16 4.16 -11.23
N ALA A 88 12.26 5.23 -12.03
CA ALA A 88 11.35 6.37 -11.94
C ALA A 88 9.89 5.94 -12.16
N GLY A 89 9.65 5.04 -13.12
CA GLY A 89 8.35 4.42 -13.32
C GLY A 89 7.87 3.66 -12.08
N ALA A 90 8.72 2.85 -11.45
CA ALA A 90 8.36 2.10 -10.25
C ALA A 90 8.06 3.01 -9.04
N ILE A 91 8.78 4.12 -8.88
CA ILE A 91 8.51 5.16 -7.88
C ILE A 91 7.12 5.76 -8.12
N LEU A 92 6.85 6.16 -9.36
CA LEU A 92 5.56 6.76 -9.73
C LEU A 92 4.40 5.77 -9.58
N LEU A 93 4.64 4.50 -9.88
CA LEU A 93 3.69 3.42 -9.69
C LEU A 93 3.36 3.23 -8.20
N GLY A 94 4.38 3.27 -7.33
CA GLY A 94 4.20 3.22 -5.87
C GLY A 94 3.33 4.37 -5.35
N ALA A 95 3.57 5.59 -5.85
CA ALA A 95 2.71 6.74 -5.54
C ALA A 95 1.26 6.52 -6.04
N ALA A 96 1.08 6.03 -7.27
CA ALA A 96 -0.24 5.77 -7.86
C ALA A 96 -1.04 4.72 -7.08
N MET A 97 -0.40 3.63 -6.63
CA MET A 97 -1.07 2.56 -5.87
C MET A 97 -1.53 3.02 -4.49
N PHE A 98 -0.75 3.87 -3.83
CA PHE A 98 -1.07 4.33 -2.47
C PHE A 98 -1.91 5.61 -2.43
N PHE A 99 -2.10 6.27 -3.57
CA PHE A 99 -2.90 7.49 -3.66
C PHE A 99 -4.36 7.28 -3.20
N PRO A 100 -5.10 6.24 -3.65
CA PRO A 100 -6.45 5.97 -3.15
C PRO A 100 -6.47 5.64 -1.66
N ALA A 101 -5.47 4.89 -1.17
CA ALA A 101 -5.38 4.52 0.24
C ALA A 101 -5.34 5.75 1.14
N GLY A 102 -4.55 6.77 0.78
CA GLY A 102 -4.51 8.03 1.51
C GLY A 102 -5.83 8.80 1.52
N MET A 103 -6.57 8.78 0.40
CA MET A 103 -7.94 9.31 0.38
C MET A 103 -8.84 8.53 1.34
N TYR A 104 -8.83 7.18 1.27
CA TYR A 104 -9.65 6.36 2.16
C TYR A 104 -9.32 6.60 3.63
N GLU A 105 -8.04 6.72 4.00
CA GLU A 105 -7.63 7.07 5.36
C GLU A 105 -8.25 8.38 5.84
N ALA A 106 -8.37 9.38 4.96
CA ALA A 106 -8.90 10.70 5.30
C ALA A 106 -10.43 10.74 5.38
N ILE A 107 -11.14 10.07 4.47
CA ILE A 107 -12.58 10.28 4.28
C ILE A 107 -13.45 9.02 4.40
N TRP A 108 -12.89 7.81 4.43
CA TRP A 108 -13.70 6.58 4.34
C TRP A 108 -14.71 6.44 5.48
N ALA A 109 -14.26 6.58 6.72
CA ALA A 109 -15.13 6.47 7.89
C ALA A 109 -16.27 7.49 7.82
N ARG A 110 -15.94 8.74 7.50
CA ARG A 110 -16.93 9.81 7.38
C ARG A 110 -17.92 9.56 6.25
N PHE A 111 -17.43 9.11 5.09
CA PHE A 111 -18.27 8.78 3.95
C PHE A 111 -19.26 7.67 4.26
N MET A 112 -18.83 6.60 4.92
CA MET A 112 -19.73 5.53 5.34
C MET A 112 -20.76 6.01 6.37
N GLU A 113 -20.36 6.84 7.33
CA GLU A 113 -21.27 7.42 8.33
C GLU A 113 -22.31 8.37 7.69
N ASP A 114 -21.91 9.17 6.71
CA ASP A 114 -22.83 10.05 5.96
C ASP A 114 -23.87 9.25 5.16
N LEU A 115 -23.52 8.02 4.76
CA LEU A 115 -24.45 7.05 4.16
C LEU A 115 -25.27 6.25 5.20
N GLY A 116 -25.15 6.57 6.49
CA GLY A 116 -25.91 5.97 7.59
C GLY A 116 -25.28 4.71 8.20
N ALA A 117 -23.99 4.42 7.93
CA ALA A 117 -23.29 3.33 8.61
C ALA A 117 -23.00 3.67 10.08
N SER A 118 -23.06 2.66 10.95
CA SER A 118 -22.56 2.78 12.32
C SER A 118 -21.03 2.69 12.36
N THR A 119 -20.40 3.23 13.40
CA THR A 119 -18.94 3.12 13.59
C THR A 119 -18.45 1.67 13.64
N LEU A 120 -19.24 0.76 14.22
CA LEU A 120 -18.95 -0.68 14.20
C LEU A 120 -18.93 -1.23 12.77
N PHE A 121 -19.90 -0.82 11.94
CA PHE A 121 -19.95 -1.23 10.53
C PHE A 121 -18.74 -0.73 9.75
N VAL A 122 -18.30 0.51 10.00
CA VAL A 122 -17.06 1.06 9.42
C VAL A 122 -15.86 0.17 9.80
N GLY A 123 -15.72 -0.18 11.09
CA GLY A 123 -14.67 -1.09 11.55
C GLY A 123 -14.71 -2.45 10.85
N ILE A 124 -15.90 -3.07 10.76
CA ILE A 124 -16.12 -4.34 10.05
C ILE A 124 -15.73 -4.22 8.57
N SER A 125 -16.07 -3.11 7.90
CA SER A 125 -15.76 -2.92 6.48
C SER A 125 -14.25 -2.92 6.21
N LEU A 126 -13.46 -2.30 7.09
CA LEU A 126 -12.00 -2.26 7.00
C LEU A 126 -11.39 -3.65 7.23
N THR A 127 -11.93 -4.41 8.19
CA THR A 127 -11.54 -5.82 8.41
C THR A 127 -11.89 -6.69 7.21
N MET A 128 -13.08 -6.52 6.64
CA MET A 128 -13.53 -7.27 5.46
C MET A 128 -12.69 -6.96 4.22
N TYR A 129 -12.20 -5.72 4.09
CA TYR A 129 -11.22 -5.34 3.06
C TYR A 129 -9.88 -6.07 3.25
N GLY A 130 -9.42 -6.21 4.50
CA GLY A 130 -8.13 -6.83 4.81
C GLY A 130 -8.05 -8.34 4.49
N ILE A 131 -9.17 -9.08 4.50
CA ILE A 131 -9.20 -10.53 4.20
C ILE A 131 -8.76 -10.85 2.75
N PRO A 132 -9.44 -10.34 1.69
CA PRO A 132 -9.03 -10.56 0.31
C PRO A 132 -7.67 -9.93 0.01
N PHE A 133 -7.34 -8.78 0.63
CA PHE A 133 -6.00 -8.19 0.52
C PHE A 133 -4.92 -9.16 1.02
N ALA A 134 -5.08 -9.75 2.22
CA ALA A 134 -4.13 -10.70 2.80
C ALA A 134 -3.93 -11.92 1.91
N PHE A 135 -5.04 -12.51 1.46
CA PHE A 135 -5.02 -13.70 0.61
C PHE A 135 -4.32 -13.41 -0.72
N THR A 136 -4.65 -12.29 -1.34
CA THR A 136 -4.08 -11.90 -2.64
C THR A 136 -2.63 -11.50 -2.51
N ALA A 137 -2.25 -10.73 -1.49
CA ALA A 137 -0.85 -10.34 -1.24
C ALA A 137 0.06 -11.55 -1.00
N SER A 138 -0.43 -12.57 -0.28
CA SER A 138 0.33 -13.80 -0.03
C SER A 138 0.60 -14.62 -1.31
N THR A 139 -0.29 -14.55 -2.30
CA THR A 139 -0.18 -15.28 -3.57
C THR A 139 0.38 -14.43 -4.71
N ALA A 140 0.41 -13.11 -4.55
CA ALA A 140 0.80 -12.14 -5.57
C ALA A 140 2.24 -12.37 -6.06
N GLY A 141 3.18 -12.77 -5.20
CA GLY A 141 4.57 -13.00 -5.59
C GLY A 141 4.71 -14.00 -6.74
N LYS A 142 4.07 -15.18 -6.62
CA LYS A 142 4.08 -16.22 -7.67
C LYS A 142 3.42 -15.73 -8.97
N PHE A 143 2.38 -14.91 -8.85
CA PHE A 143 1.69 -14.33 -9.99
C PHE A 143 2.59 -13.31 -10.72
N ILE A 144 3.21 -12.40 -9.96
CA ILE A 144 4.14 -11.37 -10.44
C ILE A 144 5.35 -12.01 -11.12
N ASP A 145 5.89 -13.10 -10.58
CA ASP A 145 7.03 -13.80 -11.19
C ASP A 145 6.67 -14.40 -12.56
N ARG A 146 5.43 -14.89 -12.72
CA ARG A 146 4.95 -15.48 -13.98
C ARG A 146 4.67 -14.45 -15.07
N ILE A 147 3.92 -13.38 -14.75
CA ILE A 147 3.47 -12.41 -15.75
C ILE A 147 4.36 -11.16 -15.84
N GLY A 148 5.24 -10.96 -14.86
CA GLY A 148 6.08 -9.79 -14.71
C GLY A 148 5.40 -8.66 -13.92
N PRO A 149 6.19 -7.82 -13.24
CA PRO A 149 5.67 -6.79 -12.33
C PRO A 149 4.83 -5.73 -13.04
N TRP A 150 5.21 -5.32 -14.25
CA TRP A 150 4.44 -4.31 -14.99
C TRP A 150 3.06 -4.80 -15.44
N ARG A 151 2.91 -6.09 -15.79
CA ARG A 151 1.59 -6.64 -16.14
C ARG A 151 0.72 -6.81 -14.90
N ALA A 152 1.31 -7.25 -13.78
CA ALA A 152 0.63 -7.32 -12.49
C ALA A 152 0.19 -5.93 -11.99
N ALA A 153 1.02 -4.90 -12.18
CA ALA A 153 0.69 -3.52 -11.86
C ALA A 153 -0.48 -3.00 -12.72
N VAL A 154 -0.48 -3.28 -14.03
CA VAL A 154 -1.60 -2.94 -14.93
C VAL A 154 -2.89 -3.60 -14.45
N PHE A 155 -2.83 -4.88 -14.04
CA PHE A 155 -3.99 -5.56 -13.45
C PHE A 155 -4.50 -4.83 -12.21
N GLY A 156 -3.62 -4.52 -11.25
CA GLY A 156 -4.00 -3.77 -10.04
C GLY A 156 -4.65 -2.42 -10.38
N ILE A 157 -4.01 -1.61 -11.23
CA ILE A 157 -4.54 -0.32 -11.69
C ILE A 157 -5.92 -0.48 -12.36
N SER A 158 -6.08 -1.49 -13.21
CA SER A 158 -7.33 -1.73 -13.96
C SER A 158 -8.50 -2.11 -13.06
N VAL A 159 -8.24 -2.62 -11.85
CA VAL A 159 -9.26 -2.89 -10.83
C VAL A 159 -9.48 -1.64 -9.99
N ILE A 160 -8.42 -0.99 -9.52
CA ILE A 160 -8.50 0.15 -8.58
C ILE A 160 -9.24 1.34 -9.21
N ILE A 161 -8.85 1.79 -10.41
CA ILE A 161 -9.44 2.98 -11.04
C ILE A 161 -10.97 2.91 -11.15
N PRO A 162 -11.58 1.86 -11.75
CA PRO A 162 -13.03 1.80 -11.86
C PRO A 162 -13.71 1.66 -10.50
N MET A 163 -13.12 0.94 -9.53
CA MET A 163 -13.69 0.84 -8.18
C MET A 163 -13.73 2.22 -7.51
N THR A 164 -12.59 2.93 -7.49
CA THR A 164 -12.50 4.29 -6.94
C THR A 164 -13.50 5.23 -7.61
N PHE A 165 -13.64 5.17 -8.94
CA PHE A 165 -14.60 6.00 -9.66
C PHE A 165 -16.06 5.69 -9.29
N ILE A 166 -16.43 4.42 -9.20
CA ILE A 166 -17.80 3.99 -8.91
C ILE A 166 -18.23 4.42 -7.50
N TYR A 167 -17.31 4.44 -6.52
CA TYR A 167 -17.65 4.77 -5.13
C TYR A 167 -18.29 6.13 -4.95
N GLY A 168 -17.92 7.12 -5.75
CA GLY A 168 -18.50 8.46 -5.67
C GLY A 168 -20.02 8.48 -5.83
N PHE A 169 -20.58 7.50 -6.56
CA PHE A 169 -22.01 7.43 -6.88
C PHE A 169 -22.77 6.42 -6.00
N LEU A 170 -22.09 5.75 -5.07
CA LEU A 170 -22.72 4.74 -4.23
C LEU A 170 -23.38 5.38 -3.02
N THR A 171 -24.64 5.02 -2.80
CA THR A 171 -25.44 5.47 -1.67
C THR A 171 -25.62 4.39 -0.59
N SER A 172 -25.09 3.19 -0.82
CA SER A 172 -25.26 2.04 0.08
C SER A 172 -23.93 1.64 0.72
N PRO A 173 -23.81 1.71 2.07
CA PRO A 173 -22.61 1.25 2.79
C PRO A 173 -22.27 -0.23 2.54
N TRP A 174 -23.28 -1.07 2.33
CA TRP A 174 -23.11 -2.49 2.06
C TRP A 174 -22.48 -2.75 0.69
N LEU A 175 -22.93 -2.02 -0.34
CA LEU A 175 -22.32 -2.10 -1.66
C LEU A 175 -20.89 -1.57 -1.66
N LEU A 176 -20.65 -0.48 -0.92
CA LEU A 176 -19.32 0.10 -0.76
C LEU A 176 -18.34 -0.94 -0.18
N MET A 177 -18.73 -1.62 0.91
CA MET A 177 -17.93 -2.69 1.51
C MET A 177 -17.69 -3.86 0.54
N GLY A 178 -18.74 -4.31 -0.15
CA GLY A 178 -18.62 -5.42 -1.11
C GLY A 178 -17.66 -5.11 -2.26
N LEU A 179 -17.70 -3.90 -2.81
CA LEU A 179 -16.78 -3.49 -3.86
C LEU A 179 -15.37 -3.19 -3.33
N ALA A 180 -15.24 -2.71 -2.09
CA ALA A 180 -13.94 -2.58 -1.42
C ALA A 180 -13.20 -3.91 -1.33
N MET A 181 -13.91 -5.00 -1.07
CA MET A 181 -13.32 -6.35 -1.09
C MET A 181 -12.82 -6.76 -2.48
N VAL A 182 -13.45 -6.28 -3.56
CA VAL A 182 -12.98 -6.52 -4.93
C VAL A 182 -11.75 -5.68 -5.23
N GLU A 183 -11.78 -4.40 -4.84
CA GLU A 183 -10.63 -3.49 -4.97
C GLU A 183 -9.40 -4.02 -4.22
N ALA A 184 -9.59 -4.62 -3.05
CA ALA A 184 -8.54 -5.22 -2.24
C ALA A 184 -7.72 -6.28 -3.00
N VAL A 185 -8.32 -6.99 -3.96
CA VAL A 185 -7.61 -7.93 -4.84
C VAL A 185 -6.64 -7.18 -5.75
N GLY A 186 -7.08 -6.07 -6.36
CA GLY A 186 -6.25 -5.21 -7.17
C GLY A 186 -5.07 -4.63 -6.37
N GLN A 187 -5.34 -4.15 -5.16
CA GLN A 187 -4.32 -3.63 -4.25
C GLN A 187 -3.34 -4.71 -3.76
N GLY A 188 -3.84 -5.91 -3.43
CA GLY A 188 -3.03 -7.04 -2.97
C GLY A 188 -2.03 -7.52 -4.03
N VAL A 189 -2.33 -7.36 -5.31
CA VAL A 189 -1.37 -7.61 -6.41
C VAL A 189 -0.50 -6.39 -6.70
N GLY A 190 -1.10 -5.19 -6.74
CA GLY A 190 -0.45 -3.95 -7.15
C GLY A 190 0.69 -3.52 -6.23
N ALA A 191 0.49 -3.59 -4.92
CA ALA A 191 1.50 -3.20 -3.93
C ALA A 191 2.84 -3.98 -4.08
N PRO A 192 2.85 -5.34 -4.06
CA PRO A 192 4.08 -6.10 -4.29
C PRO A 192 4.63 -5.94 -5.71
N ALA A 193 3.78 -5.68 -6.72
CA ALA A 193 4.23 -5.46 -8.09
C ALA A 193 5.12 -4.20 -8.23
N CYS A 194 4.82 -3.13 -7.48
CA CYS A 194 5.65 -1.91 -7.44
C CYS A 194 7.06 -2.21 -6.93
N GLN A 195 7.14 -2.96 -5.82
CA GLN A 195 8.41 -3.32 -5.21
C GLN A 195 9.21 -4.25 -6.13
N ALA A 196 8.54 -5.22 -6.77
CA ALA A 196 9.18 -6.09 -7.75
C ALA A 196 9.68 -5.34 -9.00
N ALA A 197 8.93 -4.34 -9.49
CA ALA A 197 9.38 -3.48 -10.59
C ALA A 197 10.67 -2.72 -10.23
N MET A 198 10.74 -2.17 -9.01
CA MET A 198 11.92 -1.47 -8.51
C MET A 198 13.12 -2.42 -8.35
N VAL A 199 12.91 -3.62 -7.81
CA VAL A 199 13.96 -4.64 -7.68
C VAL A 199 14.55 -5.02 -9.04
N LYS A 200 13.74 -5.07 -10.11
CA LYS A 200 14.23 -5.32 -11.48
C LYS A 200 14.98 -4.12 -12.07
N ALA A 201 14.69 -2.90 -11.63
CA ALA A 201 15.34 -1.67 -12.10
C ALA A 201 16.64 -1.30 -11.34
N THR A 202 16.94 -2.01 -10.25
CA THR A 202 18.05 -1.72 -9.33
C THR A 202 19.05 -2.87 -9.23
N ARG A 203 20.31 -2.53 -8.97
CA ARG A 203 21.37 -3.52 -8.68
C ARG A 203 21.24 -4.00 -7.23
N GLU A 204 21.86 -5.12 -6.90
CA GLU A 204 21.73 -5.73 -5.56
C GLU A 204 22.06 -4.77 -4.40
N HIS A 205 23.18 -4.03 -4.50
CA HIS A 205 23.56 -3.01 -3.51
C HIS A 205 22.66 -1.76 -3.48
N GLU A 206 21.77 -1.61 -4.47
CA GLU A 206 20.85 -0.48 -4.62
C GLU A 206 19.43 -0.83 -4.15
N ARG A 207 19.07 -2.12 -4.02
CA ARG A 207 17.69 -2.59 -3.78
C ARG A 207 17.04 -1.95 -2.55
N ALA A 208 17.75 -1.90 -1.42
CA ALA A 208 17.23 -1.30 -0.20
C ALA A 208 16.89 0.18 -0.39
N THR A 209 17.78 0.94 -1.06
CA THR A 209 17.54 2.35 -1.39
C THR A 209 16.38 2.49 -2.39
N GLY A 210 16.32 1.62 -3.40
CA GLY A 210 15.24 1.52 -4.38
C GLY A 210 13.87 1.34 -3.73
N GLN A 211 13.72 0.29 -2.93
CA GLN A 211 12.49 -0.02 -2.22
C GLN A 211 12.10 1.08 -1.24
N GLY A 212 13.09 1.70 -0.57
CA GLY A 212 12.88 2.87 0.28
C GLY A 212 12.31 4.08 -0.50
N MET A 213 12.75 4.31 -1.74
CA MET A 213 12.17 5.37 -2.58
C MET A 213 10.75 5.07 -3.03
N VAL A 214 10.43 3.81 -3.34
CA VAL A 214 9.04 3.40 -3.62
C VAL A 214 8.18 3.65 -2.38
N GLY A 215 8.63 3.21 -1.20
CA GLY A 215 7.92 3.44 0.06
C GLY A 215 7.71 4.93 0.34
N ALA A 216 8.75 5.75 0.19
CA ALA A 216 8.65 7.19 0.36
C ALA A 216 7.65 7.83 -0.63
N ALA A 217 7.65 7.40 -1.89
CA ALA A 217 6.71 7.90 -2.88
C ALA A 217 5.28 7.44 -2.63
N SER A 218 5.07 6.21 -2.16
CA SER A 218 3.77 5.72 -1.70
C SER A 218 3.25 6.55 -0.53
N THR A 219 4.06 6.78 0.51
CA THR A 219 3.67 7.61 1.66
C THR A 219 3.39 9.06 1.26
N LEU A 220 4.22 9.66 0.40
CA LEU A 220 3.98 11.01 -0.12
C LEU A 220 2.71 11.07 -0.96
N GLY A 221 2.47 10.09 -1.83
CA GLY A 221 1.26 9.99 -2.64
C GLY A 221 0.01 9.89 -1.77
N GLY A 222 0.01 8.99 -0.79
CA GLY A 222 -1.08 8.85 0.18
C GLY A 222 -1.29 10.12 1.01
N GLY A 223 -0.21 10.73 1.52
CA GLY A 223 -0.30 11.98 2.28
C GLY A 223 -0.87 13.15 1.47
N VAL A 224 -0.45 13.31 0.21
CA VAL A 224 -1.02 14.32 -0.70
C VAL A 224 -2.50 14.02 -0.95
N ALA A 225 -2.86 12.76 -1.22
CA ALA A 225 -4.25 12.36 -1.42
C ALA A 225 -5.12 12.67 -0.19
N ALA A 226 -4.64 12.35 1.02
CA ALA A 226 -5.34 12.63 2.27
C ALA A 226 -5.58 14.14 2.47
N LEU A 227 -4.56 14.95 2.20
CA LEU A 227 -4.64 16.41 2.34
C LEU A 227 -5.64 17.05 1.37
N ILE A 228 -5.76 16.54 0.14
CA ILE A 228 -6.72 17.06 -0.85
C ILE A 228 -8.11 16.46 -0.69
N ALA A 229 -8.22 15.21 -0.22
CA ALA A 229 -9.47 14.48 -0.17
C ALA A 229 -10.48 15.12 0.79
N ALA A 230 -10.05 15.49 2.00
CA ALA A 230 -10.98 16.05 2.99
C ALA A 230 -11.62 17.38 2.55
N PRO A 231 -10.88 18.39 2.04
CA PRO A 231 -11.49 19.60 1.50
C PRO A 231 -12.36 19.37 0.27
N LEU A 232 -11.96 18.46 -0.63
CA LEU A 232 -12.77 18.10 -1.81
C LEU A 232 -14.08 17.42 -1.41
N TYR A 233 -14.03 16.55 -0.40
CA TYR A 233 -15.19 15.86 0.12
C TYR A 233 -16.16 16.83 0.79
N ALA A 234 -15.64 17.81 1.55
CA ALA A 234 -16.46 18.81 2.25
C ALA A 234 -17.05 19.90 1.33
N GLY A 235 -16.39 20.20 0.20
CA GLY A 235 -16.80 21.26 -0.72
C GLY A 235 -17.66 20.74 -1.88
N PRO A 236 -17.05 20.31 -3.01
CA PRO A 236 -17.75 19.70 -4.14
C PRO A 236 -18.63 18.50 -3.78
N GLY A 237 -18.13 17.60 -2.94
CA GLY A 237 -18.83 16.39 -2.52
C GLY A 237 -18.05 15.09 -2.81
N PRO A 238 -18.65 13.92 -2.51
CA PRO A 238 -18.03 12.62 -2.74
C PRO A 238 -17.74 12.36 -4.21
N GLU A 239 -18.72 12.58 -5.09
CA GLU A 239 -18.65 12.25 -6.53
C GLU A 239 -17.38 12.82 -7.19
N GLU A 240 -17.14 14.12 -7.02
CA GLU A 240 -15.97 14.81 -7.56
C GLU A 240 -14.67 14.34 -6.88
N THR A 241 -14.69 14.10 -5.58
CA THR A 241 -13.51 13.64 -4.84
C THR A 241 -13.02 12.31 -5.39
N PHE A 242 -13.90 11.32 -5.47
CA PHE A 242 -13.58 9.99 -6.00
C PHE A 242 -13.18 10.05 -7.47
N MET A 243 -13.85 10.86 -8.29
CA MET A 243 -13.50 11.04 -9.71
C MET A 243 -12.12 11.68 -9.89
N ILE A 244 -11.79 12.74 -9.14
CA ILE A 244 -10.48 13.41 -9.20
C ILE A 244 -9.38 12.44 -8.81
N VAL A 245 -9.56 11.69 -7.71
CA VAL A 245 -8.59 10.69 -7.26
C VAL A 245 -8.41 9.59 -8.32
N ALA A 246 -9.49 9.06 -8.89
CA ALA A 246 -9.41 8.06 -9.96
C ALA A 246 -8.65 8.59 -11.18
N CYS A 247 -8.88 9.86 -11.58
CA CYS A 247 -8.15 10.52 -12.66
C CYS A 247 -6.66 10.68 -12.35
N VAL A 248 -6.30 11.09 -11.12
CA VAL A 248 -4.89 11.21 -10.71
C VAL A 248 -4.20 9.86 -10.77
N VAL A 249 -4.83 8.80 -10.26
CA VAL A 249 -4.31 7.43 -10.31
C VAL A 249 -4.14 6.96 -11.74
N ALA A 250 -5.10 7.27 -12.63
CA ALA A 250 -5.00 6.95 -14.05
C ALA A 250 -3.81 7.65 -14.72
N VAL A 251 -3.58 8.93 -14.42
CA VAL A 251 -2.46 9.71 -14.97
C VAL A 251 -1.12 9.19 -14.45
N LEU A 252 -0.98 9.00 -13.13
CA LEU A 252 0.24 8.46 -12.52
C LEU A 252 0.52 7.02 -12.98
N GLY A 253 -0.53 6.19 -13.06
CA GLY A 253 -0.50 4.83 -13.59
C GLY A 253 -0.05 4.80 -15.06
N ALA A 254 -0.66 5.61 -15.93
CA ALA A 254 -0.28 5.69 -17.33
C ALA A 254 1.17 6.19 -17.51
N ALA A 255 1.57 7.21 -16.77
CA ALA A 255 2.94 7.74 -16.79
C ALA A 255 3.95 6.69 -16.30
N SER A 256 3.64 5.96 -15.23
CA SER A 256 4.53 4.91 -14.70
C SER A 256 4.70 3.76 -15.69
N ILE A 257 3.61 3.32 -16.34
CA ILE A 257 3.64 2.26 -17.36
C ILE A 257 4.43 2.71 -18.58
N ARG A 258 4.28 3.96 -19.03
CA ARG A 258 5.07 4.51 -20.15
C ARG A 258 6.56 4.52 -19.86
N LEU A 259 6.95 4.92 -18.65
CA LEU A 259 8.34 4.91 -18.20
C LEU A 259 8.89 3.48 -18.03
N GLY A 260 8.05 2.55 -17.55
CA GLY A 260 8.41 1.16 -17.32
C GLY A 260 8.49 0.27 -18.57
N ARG A 261 7.73 0.57 -19.62
CA ARG A 261 7.71 -0.21 -20.89
C ARG A 261 8.80 0.19 -21.88
N GLY A 262 9.53 1.27 -21.64
CA GLY A 262 10.52 1.85 -22.55
C GLY A 262 11.70 0.94 -22.98
N GLN A 263 11.90 -0.23 -22.35
CA GLN A 263 12.96 -1.17 -22.71
C GLN A 263 12.50 -2.61 -22.99
N ALA A 264 11.26 -2.98 -22.65
CA ALA A 264 10.76 -4.34 -22.93
C ALA A 264 10.67 -4.64 -24.45
N ALA A 265 10.49 -3.61 -25.28
CA ALA A 265 10.47 -3.73 -26.73
C ALA A 265 11.87 -3.92 -27.35
N ILE A 266 12.95 -3.53 -26.66
CA ILE A 266 14.32 -3.61 -27.21
C ILE A 266 14.89 -5.03 -27.03
N VAL A 267 14.52 -5.74 -25.96
CA VAL A 267 14.97 -7.13 -25.71
C VAL A 267 14.22 -8.14 -26.60
N SER A 268 12.98 -7.84 -27.01
CA SER A 268 12.20 -8.70 -27.92
C SER A 268 12.69 -8.70 -29.37
N VAL A 269 13.49 -7.70 -29.78
CA VAL A 269 14.04 -7.59 -31.14
C VAL A 269 15.50 -8.08 -31.21
N ALA A 270 16.13 -8.33 -30.06
CA ALA A 270 17.54 -8.72 -29.94
C ALA A 270 17.77 -10.22 -29.63
N GLN A 271 16.73 -11.05 -29.70
CA GLN A 271 16.86 -12.51 -29.64
C GLN A 271 16.65 -13.06 -31.05
N PRO A 272 17.70 -13.52 -31.76
CA PRO A 272 17.56 -14.26 -33.01
C PRO A 272 16.92 -15.64 -32.79
#